data_AF-A0A4D7CBT8-F1
#
_entry.id   AF-A0A4D7CBT8-F1
#
_cell.length_a   1.000
_cell.length_b   1.000
_cell.length_c   1.000
_cell.angle_alpha   90.00
_cell.angle_beta   90.00
_cell.angle_gamma   90.00
#
_symmetry.space_group_name_H-M   'P 1'
#
loop_
_entity.id
_entity.type
_entity.pdbx_description
1 polymer ?
#
loop_
_entity_poly.entity_id
_entity_poly.type
_entity_poly.pdbx_seq_one_letter_code
_entity_poly.pdbx_strand_id
1 'polypeptide(L)'
;MRGGDAARINKTACDLIRAYPTDKNIRAGVVYFRDRSGMGDPLVLASYRLQWQANALQGAADYLEMADTASKRTMFAEAAAAAQRGLDSGAIQGGTVPIAREIINTAKKGQVEDQAALPAQEKQARAAASGDLAAVIGESYYNYGDYQKSIELLNLAIQKGITGKLKAVPNKSQAQLILGTAQTASGQLEAAKATFSDISGANEQALAQLWIAFIDSKSAAQ
;
A
#
# COMPACT_ATOMS: atom_id res chain seq x y z
N MET A 1 14.53 -1.16 19.84
CA MET A 1 15.38 -2.03 19.00
C MET A 1 16.54 -1.19 18.46
N ARG A 2 17.81 -1.62 18.58
CA ARG A 2 18.94 -0.89 17.97
C ARG A 2 18.86 -1.01 16.44
N GLY A 3 19.27 0.01 15.69
CA GLY A 3 19.10 0.05 14.22
C GLY A 3 19.71 -1.15 13.46
N GLY A 4 20.82 -1.70 13.96
CA GLY A 4 21.47 -2.89 13.37
C GLY A 4 20.69 -4.20 13.57
N ASP A 5 19.80 -4.27 14.55
CA ASP A 5 18.96 -5.46 14.77
C ASP A 5 17.76 -5.44 13.82
N ALA A 6 17.17 -4.26 13.60
CA ALA A 6 16.07 -4.08 12.65
C ALA A 6 16.47 -4.43 11.20
N ALA A 7 17.67 -4.05 10.76
CA ALA A 7 18.18 -4.39 9.44
C ALA A 7 18.41 -5.90 9.26
N ARG A 8 18.96 -6.56 10.29
CA ARG A 8 19.15 -8.02 10.29
C ARG A 8 17.82 -8.76 10.25
N ILE A 9 16.84 -8.33 11.04
CA ILE A 9 15.48 -8.90 11.02
C ILE A 9 14.84 -8.72 9.64
N ASN A 10 14.99 -7.56 9.00
CA ASN A 10 14.46 -7.33 7.65
C ASN A 10 15.05 -8.31 6.63
N LYS A 11 16.38 -8.48 6.69
CA LYS A 11 17.09 -9.40 5.80
C LYS A 11 16.58 -10.83 5.99
N THR A 12 16.49 -11.31 7.24
CA THR A 12 15.96 -12.64 7.54
C THR A 12 14.53 -12.83 7.02
N ALA A 13 13.67 -11.82 7.18
CA ALA A 13 12.31 -11.85 6.64
C ALA A 13 12.31 -11.95 5.10
N CYS A 14 13.16 -11.18 4.42
CA CYS A 14 13.29 -11.26 2.96
C CYS A 14 13.80 -12.64 2.50
N ASP A 15 14.82 -13.19 3.16
CA ASP A 15 15.38 -14.51 2.84
C ASP A 15 14.34 -15.61 3.04
N LEU A 16 13.55 -15.52 4.12
CA LEU A 16 12.45 -16.44 4.40
C LEU A 16 11.35 -16.38 3.33
N ILE A 17 10.95 -15.18 2.91
CA ILE A 17 9.94 -15.00 1.84
C ILE A 17 10.44 -15.58 0.51
N ARG A 18 11.71 -15.36 0.15
CA ARG A 18 12.28 -15.90 -1.09
C ARG A 18 12.34 -17.43 -1.08
N ALA A 19 12.77 -18.02 0.04
CA ALA A 19 12.92 -19.47 0.15
C ALA A 19 11.58 -20.20 0.33
N TYR A 20 10.63 -19.59 1.04
CA TYR A 20 9.37 -20.21 1.42
C TYR A 20 8.22 -19.18 1.37
N PRO A 21 7.70 -18.84 0.17
CA PRO A 21 6.71 -17.78 -0.02
C PRO A 21 5.29 -18.16 0.39
N THR A 22 5.12 -18.68 1.60
CA THR A 22 3.80 -18.96 2.18
C THR A 22 3.16 -17.67 2.67
N ASP A 23 1.83 -17.65 2.70
CA ASP A 23 1.02 -16.58 3.30
C ASP A 23 1.47 -16.28 4.74
N LYS A 24 1.76 -17.30 5.54
CA LYS A 24 2.27 -17.20 6.91
C LYS A 24 3.64 -16.50 6.98
N ASN A 25 4.58 -16.86 6.10
CA ASN A 25 5.93 -16.28 6.11
C ASN A 25 5.93 -14.82 5.65
N ILE A 26 5.13 -14.51 4.62
CA ILE A 26 4.95 -13.13 4.16
C ILE A 26 4.30 -12.29 5.27
N ARG A 27 3.23 -12.81 5.89
CA ARG A 27 2.58 -12.15 7.03
C ARG A 27 3.57 -11.88 8.16
N ALA A 28 4.35 -12.88 8.56
CA ALA A 28 5.33 -12.74 9.64
C ALA A 28 6.36 -11.64 9.32
N GLY A 29 6.94 -11.64 8.11
CA GLY A 29 7.89 -10.61 7.70
C GLY A 29 7.31 -9.19 7.76
N VAL A 30 6.05 -9.03 7.34
CA VAL A 30 5.36 -7.74 7.39
C VAL A 30 4.97 -7.33 8.82
N VAL A 31 4.56 -8.27 9.68
CA VAL A 31 4.27 -7.97 11.10
C VAL A 31 5.55 -7.50 11.80
N TYR A 32 6.68 -8.17 11.60
CA TYR A 32 7.97 -7.73 12.17
C TYR A 32 8.40 -6.36 11.65
N PHE A 33 8.07 -6.03 10.40
CA PHE A 33 8.25 -4.68 9.88
C PHE A 33 7.35 -3.68 10.63
N ARG A 34 6.08 -4.01 10.87
CA ARG A 34 5.10 -3.20 11.60
C ARG A 34 5.36 -3.05 13.11
N ASP A 35 6.15 -3.92 13.72
CA ASP A 35 6.52 -3.79 15.15
C ASP A 35 7.63 -2.76 15.39
N ARG A 36 8.17 -2.13 14.34
CA ARG A 36 9.17 -1.06 14.45
C ARG A 36 8.53 0.23 14.94
N SER A 37 9.23 0.98 15.78
CA SER A 37 8.73 2.26 16.26
C SER A 37 8.69 3.33 15.16
N GLY A 38 7.68 4.20 15.17
CA GLY A 38 7.66 5.43 14.36
C GLY A 38 7.12 5.29 12.93
N MET A 39 6.31 4.29 12.63
CA MET A 39 5.60 4.23 11.34
C MET A 39 4.31 5.05 11.39
N GLY A 40 4.16 5.96 10.43
CA GLY A 40 2.88 6.62 10.20
C GLY A 40 1.96 5.77 9.33
N ASP A 41 0.67 6.10 9.35
CA ASP A 41 -0.40 5.46 8.56
C ASP A 41 -0.06 5.19 7.08
N PRO A 42 0.63 6.07 6.30
CA PRO A 42 0.98 5.73 4.92
C PRO A 42 1.78 4.44 4.79
N LEU A 43 2.74 4.25 5.70
CA LEU A 43 3.65 3.10 5.65
C LEU A 43 3.00 1.84 6.23
N VAL A 44 2.14 2.02 7.24
CA VAL A 44 1.30 0.94 7.76
C VAL A 44 0.38 0.42 6.65
N LEU A 45 -0.33 1.30 5.94
CA LEU A 45 -1.20 0.90 4.83
C LEU A 45 -0.40 0.24 3.69
N ALA A 46 0.76 0.78 3.32
CA ALA A 46 1.62 0.18 2.31
C ALA A 46 2.07 -1.25 2.70
N SER A 47 2.28 -1.52 3.99
CA SER A 47 2.59 -2.86 4.49
C SER A 47 1.39 -3.82 4.36
N TYR A 48 0.18 -3.34 4.61
CA TYR A 48 -1.05 -4.11 4.38
C TYR A 48 -1.31 -4.37 2.91
N ARG A 49 -0.97 -3.43 2.01
CA ARG A 49 -1.05 -3.64 0.54
C ARG A 49 -0.17 -4.81 0.08
N LEU A 50 0.99 -5.05 0.72
CA LEU A 50 1.82 -6.23 0.46
C LEU A 50 1.11 -7.52 0.90
N GLN A 51 0.57 -7.56 2.12
CA GLN A 51 -0.20 -8.71 2.59
C GLN A 51 -1.44 -8.96 1.73
N TRP A 52 -2.12 -7.91 1.29
CA TRP A 52 -3.26 -7.99 0.38
C TRP A 52 -2.88 -8.65 -0.96
N GLN A 53 -1.80 -8.18 -1.60
CA GLN A 53 -1.31 -8.75 -2.87
C GLN A 53 -0.80 -10.19 -2.74
N ALA A 54 -0.32 -10.55 -1.56
CA ALA A 54 0.15 -11.90 -1.25
C ALA A 54 -0.98 -12.84 -0.77
N ASN A 55 -2.22 -12.36 -0.64
CA ASN A 55 -3.30 -13.09 0.05
C ASN A 55 -2.87 -13.59 1.45
N ALA A 56 -2.14 -12.74 2.18
CA ALA A 56 -1.50 -13.06 3.46
C ALA A 56 -2.15 -12.38 4.69
N LEU A 57 -3.29 -11.70 4.51
CA LEU A 57 -4.10 -11.19 5.62
C LEU A 57 -4.77 -12.35 6.34
N GLN A 58 -4.67 -12.41 7.67
CA GLN A 58 -5.20 -13.50 8.48
C GLN A 58 -6.01 -13.01 9.68
N GLY A 59 -7.21 -13.56 9.84
CA GLY A 59 -8.12 -13.25 10.96
C GLY A 59 -8.71 -11.84 10.91
N ALA A 60 -9.71 -11.60 11.76
CA ALA A 60 -10.43 -10.32 11.78
C ALA A 60 -9.53 -9.10 12.00
N ALA A 61 -8.49 -9.23 12.84
CA ALA A 61 -7.61 -8.12 13.21
C ALA A 61 -6.87 -7.52 11.99
N ASP A 62 -6.30 -8.35 11.11
CA ASP A 62 -5.58 -7.85 9.94
C ASP A 62 -6.51 -7.11 8.97
N TYR A 63 -7.70 -7.66 8.72
CA TYR A 63 -8.68 -7.06 7.82
C TYR A 63 -9.24 -5.75 8.37
N LEU A 64 -9.58 -5.72 9.66
CA LEU A 64 -10.13 -4.52 10.29
C LEU A 64 -9.08 -3.42 10.44
N GLU A 65 -7.84 -3.75 10.79
CA GLU A 65 -6.75 -2.76 10.91
C GLU A 65 -6.37 -2.18 9.54
N MET A 66 -6.33 -3.01 8.48
CA MET A 66 -6.17 -2.51 7.11
C MET A 66 -7.32 -1.57 6.73
N ALA A 67 -8.57 -1.96 7.03
CA ALA A 67 -9.75 -1.18 6.69
C ALA A 67 -9.81 0.16 7.45
N ASP A 68 -9.43 0.17 8.72
CA ASP A 68 -9.35 1.37 9.55
C ASP A 68 -8.21 2.30 9.10
N THR A 69 -7.02 1.75 8.85
CA THR A 69 -5.87 2.52 8.34
C THR A 69 -6.20 3.16 6.99
N ALA A 70 -6.85 2.42 6.09
CA ALA A 70 -7.32 2.94 4.81
C ALA A 70 -8.38 4.05 5.01
N SER A 71 -9.31 3.87 5.94
CA SER A 71 -10.34 4.87 6.26
C SER A 71 -9.75 6.18 6.76
N LYS A 72 -8.77 6.13 7.68
CA LYS A 72 -8.04 7.31 8.18
C LYS A 72 -7.34 8.10 7.07
N ARG A 73 -6.90 7.39 6.03
CA ARG A 73 -6.26 7.96 4.83
C ARG A 73 -7.24 8.30 3.71
N THR A 74 -8.55 8.21 3.95
CA THR A 74 -9.60 8.41 2.94
C THR A 74 -9.45 7.51 1.71
N MET A 75 -8.84 6.33 1.87
CA MET A 75 -8.72 5.30 0.84
C MET A 75 -9.96 4.41 0.87
N PHE A 76 -11.09 4.99 0.44
CA PHE A 76 -12.41 4.38 0.66
C PHE A 76 -12.60 3.03 -0.05
N ALA A 77 -12.02 2.83 -1.23
CA ALA A 77 -12.17 1.56 -1.95
C ALA A 77 -11.36 0.45 -1.29
N GLU A 78 -10.14 0.73 -0.85
CA GLU A 78 -9.35 -0.21 -0.06
C GLU A 78 -9.99 -0.53 1.29
N ALA A 79 -10.54 0.47 1.98
CA ALA A 79 -11.24 0.27 3.25
C ALA A 79 -12.44 -0.67 3.12
N ALA A 80 -13.30 -0.43 2.13
CA ALA A 80 -14.45 -1.28 1.86
C ALA A 80 -14.02 -2.69 1.42
N ALA A 81 -13.02 -2.81 0.56
CA ALA A 81 -12.54 -4.10 0.05
C ALA A 81 -11.92 -4.96 1.15
N ALA A 82 -11.12 -4.36 2.06
CA ALA A 82 -10.54 -5.07 3.19
C ALA A 82 -11.61 -5.64 4.13
N ALA A 83 -12.56 -4.80 4.56
CA ALA A 83 -13.67 -5.24 5.41
C ALA A 83 -14.55 -6.29 4.73
N GLN A 84 -14.86 -6.11 3.44
CA GLN A 84 -15.69 -7.06 2.68
C GLN A 84 -14.99 -8.41 2.52
N ARG A 85 -13.71 -8.45 2.14
CA ARG A 85 -12.95 -9.71 2.02
C ARG A 85 -12.82 -10.43 3.36
N GLY A 86 -12.70 -9.69 4.47
CA GLY A 86 -12.72 -10.27 5.80
C GLY A 86 -14.05 -10.97 6.13
N LEU A 87 -15.19 -10.39 5.73
CA LEU A 87 -16.50 -11.03 5.85
C LEU A 87 -16.63 -12.25 4.93
N ASP A 88 -16.27 -12.11 3.66
CA ASP A 88 -16.44 -13.16 2.64
C ASP A 88 -15.59 -14.40 2.93
N SER A 89 -14.39 -14.21 3.49
CA SER A 89 -13.50 -15.30 3.89
C SER A 89 -13.90 -15.96 5.21
N GLY A 90 -14.88 -15.42 5.94
CA GLY A 90 -15.24 -15.86 7.29
C GLY A 90 -14.23 -15.45 8.38
N ALA A 91 -13.20 -14.68 8.04
CA ALA A 91 -12.22 -14.18 8.99
C ALA A 91 -12.84 -13.18 9.99
N ILE A 92 -13.80 -12.36 9.54
CA ILE A 92 -14.63 -11.47 10.35
C ILE A 92 -15.95 -12.16 10.64
N GLN A 93 -16.23 -12.43 11.92
CA GLN A 93 -17.40 -13.15 12.37
C GLN A 93 -17.87 -12.68 13.76
N GLY A 94 -19.09 -13.08 14.16
CA GLY A 94 -19.66 -12.74 15.47
C GLY A 94 -19.71 -11.23 15.72
N GLY A 95 -19.23 -10.80 16.89
CA GLY A 95 -19.30 -9.40 17.34
C GLY A 95 -18.50 -8.40 16.50
N THR A 96 -17.66 -8.85 15.57
CA THR A 96 -16.88 -7.97 14.68
C THR A 96 -17.59 -7.64 13.37
N VAL A 97 -18.67 -8.36 13.03
CA VAL A 97 -19.45 -8.13 11.80
C VAL A 97 -20.05 -6.71 11.74
N PRO A 98 -20.65 -6.15 12.80
CA PRO A 98 -21.19 -4.79 12.76
C PRO A 98 -20.11 -3.74 12.44
N ILE A 99 -18.90 -3.90 12.98
CA ILE A 99 -17.76 -2.99 12.74
C ILE A 99 -17.40 -2.98 11.25
N ALA A 100 -17.26 -4.16 10.63
CA ALA A 100 -16.95 -4.26 9.20
C ALA A 100 -18.05 -3.63 8.33
N ARG A 101 -19.33 -3.85 8.68
CA ARG A 101 -20.46 -3.24 7.95
C ARG A 101 -20.50 -1.73 8.06
N GLU A 102 -20.20 -1.17 9.25
CA GLU A 102 -20.07 0.27 9.47
C GLU A 102 -19.01 0.87 8.53
N ILE A 103 -17.81 0.25 8.48
CA ILE A 103 -16.71 0.69 7.62
C ILE A 103 -17.12 0.65 6.15
N ILE A 104 -17.71 -0.46 5.69
CA ILE A 104 -18.16 -0.60 4.29
C ILE A 104 -19.18 0.48 3.93
N ASN A 105 -20.15 0.74 4.79
CA ASN A 105 -21.21 1.72 4.54
C ASN A 105 -20.65 3.14 4.47
N THR A 106 -19.76 3.51 5.40
CA THR A 106 -19.11 4.82 5.43
C THR A 106 -18.21 5.01 4.20
N ALA A 107 -17.41 4.01 3.88
CA ALA A 107 -16.53 4.03 2.72
C ALA A 107 -17.32 4.20 1.42
N LYS A 108 -18.40 3.41 1.21
CA LYS A 108 -19.23 3.53 0.00
C LYS A 108 -19.83 4.92 -0.21
N LYS A 109 -20.18 5.64 0.87
CA LYS A 109 -20.64 7.03 0.77
C LYS A 109 -19.52 7.95 0.29
N GLY A 110 -18.31 7.81 0.86
CA GLY A 110 -17.14 8.59 0.46
C GLY A 110 -16.70 8.36 -0.99
N GLN A 111 -16.83 7.13 -1.50
CA GLN A 111 -16.43 6.78 -2.87
C GLN A 111 -17.17 7.59 -3.94
N VAL A 112 -18.46 7.88 -3.74
CA VAL A 112 -19.30 8.52 -4.77
C VAL A 112 -18.77 9.92 -5.11
N GLU A 113 -18.52 10.73 -4.10
CA GLU A 113 -18.04 12.11 -4.29
C GLU A 113 -16.58 12.13 -4.75
N ASP A 114 -15.74 11.27 -4.17
CA ASP A 114 -14.31 11.23 -4.47
C ASP A 114 -14.05 10.78 -5.92
N GLN A 115 -14.70 9.69 -6.38
CA GLN A 115 -14.57 9.24 -7.78
C GLN A 115 -15.07 10.27 -8.79
N ALA A 116 -16.16 10.97 -8.50
CA ALA A 116 -16.70 12.00 -9.37
C ALA A 116 -15.74 13.19 -9.54
N ALA A 117 -14.94 13.50 -8.52
CA ALA A 117 -13.97 14.59 -8.55
C ALA A 117 -12.67 14.24 -9.29
N LEU A 118 -12.29 12.96 -9.38
CA LEU A 118 -10.99 12.52 -9.90
C LEU A 118 -10.64 13.07 -11.29
N PRO A 119 -11.52 13.05 -12.31
CA PRO A 119 -11.14 13.55 -13.64
C PRO A 119 -10.77 15.04 -13.64
N ALA A 120 -11.49 15.86 -12.86
CA ALA A 120 -11.18 17.28 -12.72
C ALA A 120 -9.88 17.50 -11.94
N GLN A 121 -9.65 16.73 -10.87
CA GLN A 121 -8.43 16.79 -10.08
C GLN A 121 -7.21 16.31 -10.88
N GLU A 122 -7.34 15.28 -11.71
CA GLU A 122 -6.29 14.82 -12.64
C GLU A 122 -5.85 15.96 -13.55
N LYS A 123 -6.79 16.67 -14.17
CA LYS A 123 -6.48 17.83 -15.04
C LYS A 123 -5.71 18.90 -14.27
N GLN A 124 -6.11 19.20 -13.04
CA GLN A 124 -5.41 20.16 -12.18
C GLN A 124 -3.99 19.67 -11.82
N ALA A 125 -3.83 18.39 -11.47
CA ALA A 125 -2.54 17.79 -11.18
C ALA A 125 -1.57 17.85 -12.38
N ARG A 126 -2.08 17.59 -13.59
CA ARG A 126 -1.29 17.70 -14.82
C ARG A 126 -0.87 19.14 -15.13
N ALA A 127 -1.69 20.13 -14.79
CA ALA A 127 -1.36 21.55 -14.98
C ALA A 127 -0.47 22.14 -13.87
N ALA A 128 -0.46 21.56 -12.67
CA ALA A 128 0.28 22.08 -11.51
C ALA A 128 1.81 22.12 -11.74
N ALA A 129 2.49 23.10 -11.14
CA ALA A 129 3.94 23.24 -11.24
C ALA A 129 4.70 22.18 -10.43
N SER A 130 4.19 21.81 -9.25
CA SER A 130 4.75 20.73 -8.42
C SER A 130 4.03 19.41 -8.63
N GLY A 131 4.66 18.33 -8.19
CA GLY A 131 4.12 16.97 -8.20
C GLY A 131 3.15 16.64 -7.07
N ASP A 132 2.86 17.56 -6.14
CA ASP A 132 2.08 17.26 -4.93
C ASP A 132 0.66 16.73 -5.25
N LEU A 133 -0.05 17.43 -6.14
CA LEU A 133 -1.38 17.01 -6.61
C LEU A 133 -1.30 15.69 -7.36
N ALA A 134 -0.29 15.51 -8.22
CA ALA A 134 -0.13 14.27 -8.97
C ALA A 134 0.15 13.08 -8.05
N ALA A 135 0.88 13.26 -6.94
CA ALA A 135 1.13 12.22 -5.95
C ALA A 135 -0.17 11.79 -5.25
N VAL A 136 -0.98 12.76 -4.81
CA VAL A 136 -2.26 12.50 -4.13
C VAL A 136 -3.24 11.80 -5.06
N ILE A 137 -3.46 12.34 -6.27
CA ILE A 137 -4.43 11.78 -7.22
C ILE A 137 -3.95 10.43 -7.79
N GLY A 138 -2.63 10.25 -7.94
CA GLY A 138 -2.04 8.96 -8.27
C GLY A 138 -2.33 7.88 -7.22
N GLU A 139 -2.28 8.21 -5.93
CA GLU A 139 -2.71 7.29 -4.85
C GLU A 139 -4.21 7.02 -4.89
N SER A 140 -5.04 8.04 -5.14
CA SER A 140 -6.49 7.83 -5.27
C SER A 140 -6.85 6.89 -6.41
N TYR A 141 -6.21 7.03 -7.59
CA TYR A 141 -6.42 6.08 -8.70
C TYR A 141 -5.99 4.66 -8.34
N TYR A 142 -4.90 4.49 -7.59
CA TYR A 142 -4.51 3.17 -7.06
C TYR A 142 -5.60 2.58 -6.17
N ASN A 143 -6.12 3.38 -5.24
CA ASN A 143 -7.18 2.96 -4.32
C ASN A 143 -8.43 2.45 -5.07
N TYR A 144 -8.75 3.03 -6.23
CA TYR A 144 -9.85 2.59 -7.09
C TYR A 144 -9.50 1.50 -8.11
N GLY A 145 -8.27 1.00 -8.10
CA GLY A 145 -7.83 -0.07 -9.01
C GLY A 145 -7.49 0.40 -10.43
N ASP A 146 -7.49 1.71 -10.71
CA ASP A 146 -6.98 2.25 -11.96
C ASP A 146 -5.46 2.39 -11.89
N TYR A 147 -4.79 1.24 -11.97
CA TYR A 147 -3.34 1.18 -11.81
C TYR A 147 -2.61 1.88 -12.95
N GLN A 148 -3.18 1.93 -14.16
CA GLN A 148 -2.58 2.64 -15.28
C GLN A 148 -2.50 4.15 -14.99
N LYS A 149 -3.62 4.78 -14.62
CA LYS A 149 -3.59 6.21 -14.27
C LYS A 149 -2.76 6.50 -13.03
N SER A 150 -2.78 5.59 -12.05
CA SER A 150 -1.92 5.69 -10.88
C SER A 150 -0.44 5.77 -11.26
N ILE A 151 0.02 4.84 -12.11
CA ILE A 151 1.40 4.79 -12.62
C ILE A 151 1.75 6.09 -13.36
N GLU A 152 0.87 6.58 -14.24
CA GLU A 152 1.10 7.81 -14.99
C GLU A 152 1.29 9.03 -14.07
N LEU A 153 0.37 9.23 -13.12
CA LEU A 153 0.41 10.40 -12.24
C LEU A 153 1.52 10.33 -11.20
N LEU A 154 1.87 9.14 -10.68
CA LEU A 154 2.97 9.01 -9.73
C LEU A 154 4.33 9.25 -10.40
N ASN A 155 4.51 8.79 -11.65
CA ASN A 155 5.69 9.16 -12.43
C ASN A 155 5.76 10.68 -12.68
N LEU A 156 4.63 11.31 -13.04
CA LEU A 156 4.54 12.76 -13.19
C LEU A 156 4.87 13.50 -11.88
N ALA A 157 4.39 13.00 -10.75
CA ALA A 157 4.65 13.57 -9.44
C ALA A 157 6.14 13.58 -9.10
N ILE A 158 6.80 12.43 -9.30
CA ILE A 158 8.24 12.27 -9.07
C ILE A 158 9.02 13.18 -10.03
N GLN A 159 8.63 13.25 -11.31
CA GLN A 159 9.29 14.10 -12.31
C GLN A 159 9.20 15.59 -11.97
N LYS A 160 8.01 16.09 -11.55
CA LYS A 160 7.80 17.49 -11.18
C LYS A 160 8.38 17.86 -9.81
N GLY A 161 8.74 16.87 -9.01
CA GLY A 161 9.20 17.04 -7.65
C GLY A 161 8.03 17.24 -6.67
N ILE A 162 8.08 16.50 -5.57
CA ILE A 162 7.08 16.56 -4.51
C ILE A 162 7.60 17.48 -3.41
N THR A 163 6.85 18.53 -3.08
CA THR A 163 7.25 19.56 -2.12
C THR A 163 6.71 19.33 -0.72
N GLY A 164 5.64 18.53 -0.58
CA GLY A 164 5.00 18.24 0.70
C GLY A 164 4.19 19.40 1.28
N LYS A 165 3.87 20.43 0.48
CA LYS A 165 3.14 21.63 0.94
C LYS A 165 1.64 21.43 1.11
N LEU A 166 1.05 20.44 0.43
CA LEU A 166 -0.36 20.10 0.64
C LEU A 166 -0.48 19.08 1.78
N LYS A 167 -1.64 19.05 2.44
CA LYS A 167 -1.91 18.05 3.48
C LYS A 167 -1.96 16.65 2.87
N ALA A 168 -1.50 15.66 3.64
CA ALA A 168 -1.54 14.24 3.27
C ALA A 168 -0.82 13.89 1.94
N VAL A 169 0.13 14.71 1.49
CA VAL A 169 0.93 14.41 0.29
C VAL A 169 1.93 13.30 0.59
N PRO A 170 1.94 12.21 -0.21
CA PRO A 170 2.99 11.21 -0.12
C PRO A 170 4.34 11.87 -0.41
N ASN A 171 5.36 11.67 0.43
CA ASN A 171 6.72 12.07 0.07
C ASN A 171 7.25 11.23 -1.13
N LYS A 172 8.44 11.54 -1.65
CA LYS A 172 9.01 10.81 -2.81
C LYS A 172 9.05 9.29 -2.60
N SER A 173 9.58 8.82 -1.47
CA SER A 173 9.67 7.39 -1.16
C SER A 173 8.29 6.73 -1.01
N GLN A 174 7.32 7.43 -0.45
CA GLN A 174 5.94 6.95 -0.35
C GLN A 174 5.26 6.90 -1.73
N ALA A 175 5.46 7.90 -2.58
CA ALA A 175 4.99 7.87 -3.97
C ALA A 175 5.61 6.72 -4.77
N GLN A 176 6.91 6.44 -4.57
CA GLN A 176 7.58 5.28 -5.16
C GLN A 176 7.03 3.95 -4.62
N LEU A 177 6.70 3.85 -3.32
CA LEU A 177 6.05 2.65 -2.77
C LEU A 177 4.70 2.40 -3.45
N ILE A 178 3.88 3.44 -3.63
CA ILE A 178 2.58 3.34 -4.30
C ILE A 178 2.78 2.95 -5.78
N LEU A 179 3.74 3.57 -6.47
CA LEU A 179 4.08 3.28 -7.86
C LEU A 179 4.49 1.81 -8.05
N GLY A 180 5.43 1.33 -7.23
CA GLY A 180 5.86 -0.07 -7.24
C GLY A 180 4.73 -1.04 -6.94
N THR A 181 3.81 -0.66 -6.05
CA THR A 181 2.61 -1.45 -5.74
C THR A 181 1.67 -1.52 -6.94
N ALA A 182 1.39 -0.39 -7.61
CA ALA A 182 0.56 -0.33 -8.81
C ALA A 182 1.17 -1.11 -9.98
N GLN A 183 2.49 -1.00 -10.19
CA GLN A 183 3.23 -1.80 -11.17
C GLN A 183 3.13 -3.30 -10.87
N THR A 184 3.28 -3.69 -9.61
CA THR A 184 3.13 -5.09 -9.18
C THR A 184 1.72 -5.61 -9.43
N ALA A 185 0.69 -4.82 -9.10
CA ALA A 185 -0.70 -5.17 -9.35
C ALA A 185 -1.03 -5.27 -10.85
N SER A 186 -0.33 -4.50 -11.69
CA SER A 186 -0.46 -4.52 -13.15
C SER A 186 0.42 -5.56 -13.85
N GLY A 187 1.16 -6.39 -13.10
CA GLY A 187 2.07 -7.40 -13.66
C GLY A 187 3.40 -6.86 -14.21
N GLN A 188 3.69 -5.56 -14.03
CA GLN A 188 4.95 -4.92 -14.46
C GLN A 188 6.08 -5.19 -13.44
N LEU A 189 6.42 -6.46 -13.23
CA LEU A 189 7.26 -6.90 -12.11
C LEU A 189 8.70 -6.38 -12.17
N GLU A 190 9.32 -6.32 -13.34
CA GLU A 190 10.68 -5.76 -13.50
C GLU A 190 10.71 -4.26 -13.23
N ALA A 191 9.72 -3.52 -13.72
CA ALA A 191 9.57 -2.10 -13.44
C ALA A 191 9.34 -1.85 -11.95
N ALA A 192 8.50 -2.67 -11.31
CA ALA A 192 8.26 -2.62 -9.87
C ALA A 192 9.55 -2.81 -9.06
N LYS A 193 10.36 -3.83 -9.38
CA LYS A 193 11.66 -4.05 -8.71
C LYS A 193 12.60 -2.87 -8.87
N ALA A 194 12.67 -2.28 -10.06
CA ALA A 194 13.48 -1.09 -10.31
C ALA A 194 13.00 0.10 -9.46
N THR A 195 11.70 0.37 -9.44
CA THR A 195 11.10 1.42 -8.62
C THR A 195 11.35 1.22 -7.12
N PHE A 196 11.14 0.00 -6.61
CA PHE A 196 11.40 -0.32 -5.20
C PHE A 196 12.88 -0.18 -4.82
N SER A 197 13.79 -0.47 -5.75
CA SER A 197 15.24 -0.35 -5.50
C SER A 197 15.73 1.10 -5.40
N ASP A 198 15.00 2.06 -5.97
CA ASP A 198 15.32 3.50 -5.90
C ASP A 198 14.75 4.19 -4.64
N ILE A 199 14.13 3.43 -3.74
CA ILE A 199 13.51 3.97 -2.53
C ILE A 199 14.55 4.25 -1.45
N SER A 200 14.49 5.48 -0.92
CA SER A 200 15.31 5.94 0.19
C SER A 200 14.51 6.02 1.50
N GLY A 201 15.21 6.14 2.63
CA GLY A 201 14.59 6.15 3.96
C GLY A 201 14.56 4.75 4.57
N ALA A 202 14.98 4.62 5.83
CA ALA A 202 15.24 3.31 6.43
C ALA A 202 13.98 2.42 6.52
N ASN A 203 12.82 3.01 6.82
CA ASN A 203 11.58 2.24 6.93
C ASN A 203 10.99 1.96 5.54
N GLU A 204 10.95 2.93 4.63
CA GLU A 204 10.45 2.75 3.26
C GLU A 204 11.30 1.73 2.49
N GLN A 205 12.63 1.81 2.59
CA GLN A 205 13.54 0.87 1.96
C GLN A 205 13.36 -0.55 2.52
N ALA A 206 13.13 -0.68 3.83
CA ALA A 206 12.89 -1.99 4.42
C ALA A 206 11.60 -2.65 3.90
N LEU A 207 10.53 -1.88 3.72
CA LEU A 207 9.30 -2.37 3.11
C LEU A 207 9.50 -2.68 1.62
N ALA A 208 10.23 -1.84 0.89
CA ALA A 208 10.57 -2.06 -0.51
C ALA A 208 11.34 -3.39 -0.72
N GLN A 209 12.25 -3.73 0.19
CA GLN A 209 12.97 -5.00 0.17
C GLN A 209 12.02 -6.21 0.35
N LEU A 210 10.99 -6.10 1.20
CA LEU A 210 9.97 -7.15 1.36
C LEU A 210 9.14 -7.32 0.08
N TRP A 211 8.79 -6.22 -0.60
CA TRP A 211 8.12 -6.26 -1.91
C TRP A 211 8.99 -6.94 -2.97
N ILE A 212 10.28 -6.61 -3.05
CA ILE A 212 11.20 -7.26 -3.99
C ILE A 212 11.29 -8.76 -3.69
N ALA A 213 11.46 -9.14 -2.42
CA ALA A 213 11.50 -10.56 -2.03
C ALA A 213 10.22 -11.32 -2.44
N PHE A 214 9.05 -10.68 -2.32
CA PHE A 214 7.77 -11.22 -2.78
C PHE A 214 7.68 -11.34 -4.31
N ILE A 215 8.21 -10.36 -5.06
CA ILE A 215 8.24 -10.42 -6.53
C ILE A 215 9.20 -11.54 -7.00
N ASP A 216 10.39 -11.63 -6.38
CA ASP A 216 11.38 -12.66 -6.69
C ASP A 216 10.81 -14.06 -6.46
N SER A 217 10.03 -14.26 -5.38
CA SER A 217 9.46 -15.56 -5.06
C SER A 217 8.36 -16.01 -6.02
N LYS A 218 7.66 -15.08 -6.68
CA LYS A 218 6.71 -15.41 -7.76
C LYS A 218 7.41 -15.93 -9.02
N SER A 219 8.61 -15.43 -9.30
CA SER A 219 9.37 -15.82 -10.49
C SER A 219 10.03 -17.19 -10.33
N ALA A 220 10.36 -17.59 -9.08
CA ALA A 220 10.93 -18.89 -8.76
C ALA A 220 9.89 -20.03 -8.70
N ALA A 221 8.60 -19.71 -8.69
CA ALA A 221 7.50 -20.67 -8.65
C ALA A 221 6.92 -21.01 -10.03
N GLN A 222 7.51 -20.45 -11.11
CA GLN A 222 7.14 -20.69 -12.51
C GLN A 222 8.10 -21.66 -13.20
#